data_AF-A0ABD3NX56-F1
#
_entry.id   AF-A0ABD3NX56-F1
#
_cell.length_a   1.000
_cell.length_b   1.000
_cell.length_c   1.000
_cell.angle_alpha   90.00
_cell.angle_beta   90.00
_cell.angle_gamma   90.00
#
_symmetry.space_group_name_H-M   'P 1'
#
loop_
_entity.id
_entity.type
_entity.pdbx_description
1 polymer ?
#
loop_
_entity_poly.entity_id
_entity_poly.type
_entity_poly.pdbx_seq_one_letter_code
_entity_poly.pdbx_strand_id
1 'polypeptide(L)'
;MSELGDKGIRDLEKTATALSINQSKAAAACWICLDDLPDQHGHLPVRNCSCRGEDAGFAHISCTVEYAERKSSERHCESDPHEFAPPWFICPNCDQPYDGQLATDLANKMVSFAERNYSTFDWRRLSAYQVKITRINELERSDETKKLMGLSIEICEKLLKTPVTAIPIHPADVLSLVAMA
;
A
#
# COMPACT_ATOMS: atom_id res chain seq x y z
N MET A 1 -4.55 67.98 2.56
CA MET A 1 -4.81 67.81 1.11
C MET A 1 -3.81 66.77 0.62
N SER A 2 -3.90 65.50 1.02
CA SER A 2 -4.94 64.49 0.74
C SER A 2 -4.77 63.85 -0.66
N GLU A 3 -3.62 63.21 -0.91
CA GLU A 3 -3.37 62.41 -2.13
C GLU A 3 -2.68 61.06 -1.81
N LEU A 4 -3.26 60.30 -0.88
CA LEU A 4 -2.99 58.86 -0.73
C LEU A 4 -4.23 58.10 -1.20
N GLY A 5 -4.47 58.15 -2.52
CA GLY A 5 -5.66 57.61 -3.16
C GLY A 5 -5.35 56.31 -3.93
N ASP A 6 -6.08 55.27 -3.57
CA ASP A 6 -6.82 54.42 -4.51
C ASP A 6 -6.07 53.33 -5.32
N LYS A 7 -4.73 53.30 -5.32
CA LYS A 7 -3.97 52.23 -6.01
C LYS A 7 -3.74 50.96 -5.19
N GLY A 8 -3.66 51.05 -3.87
CA GLY A 8 -3.34 49.89 -3.02
C GLY A 8 -4.48 48.87 -2.83
N ILE A 9 -5.74 49.29 -3.01
CA ILE A 9 -6.92 48.44 -2.73
C ILE A 9 -7.19 47.46 -3.89
N ARG A 10 -6.97 47.88 -5.14
CA ARG A 10 -7.26 47.05 -6.33
C ARG A 10 -6.34 45.85 -6.50
N ASP A 11 -5.13 45.92 -5.94
CA ASP A 11 -4.17 44.81 -6.01
C ASP A 11 -4.45 43.76 -4.91
N LEU A 12 -5.02 44.15 -3.76
CA LEU A 12 -5.45 43.22 -2.72
C LEU A 12 -6.70 42.41 -3.12
N GLU A 13 -7.65 43.02 -3.84
CA GLU A 13 -8.86 42.34 -4.33
C GLU A 13 -8.56 41.33 -5.46
N LYS A 14 -7.52 41.57 -6.27
CA LYS A 14 -7.05 40.61 -7.29
C LYS A 14 -6.42 39.37 -6.67
N THR A 15 -5.68 39.50 -5.56
CA THR A 15 -5.08 38.35 -4.86
C THR A 15 -6.13 37.54 -4.09
N ALA A 16 -7.16 38.21 -3.52
CA ALA A 16 -8.26 37.53 -2.86
C ALA A 16 -9.15 36.72 -3.84
N THR A 17 -9.30 37.19 -5.08
CA THR A 17 -10.09 36.50 -6.11
C THR A 17 -9.37 35.27 -6.67
N ALA A 18 -8.03 35.28 -6.77
CA ALA A 18 -7.25 34.10 -7.16
C ALA A 18 -7.27 32.98 -6.10
N LEU A 19 -7.52 33.31 -4.83
CA LEU A 19 -7.76 32.33 -3.76
C LEU A 19 -9.20 31.79 -3.75
N SER A 20 -10.16 32.52 -4.34
CA SER A 20 -11.60 32.20 -4.30
C SER A 20 -12.08 31.34 -5.49
N ILE A 21 -11.39 31.37 -6.64
CA ILE A 21 -11.79 30.61 -7.85
C ILE A 21 -11.49 29.09 -7.73
N ASN A 22 -10.70 28.64 -6.75
CA ASN A 22 -10.47 27.21 -6.52
C ASN A 22 -11.57 26.50 -5.71
N GLN A 23 -12.66 27.20 -5.38
CA GLN A 23 -13.68 26.71 -4.46
C GLN A 23 -15.02 26.45 -5.18
N SER A 24 -15.08 25.37 -5.98
CA SER A 24 -16.38 24.81 -6.41
C SER A 24 -16.35 23.36 -6.91
N LYS A 25 -15.22 22.64 -6.75
CA LYS A 25 -15.25 21.18 -6.84
C LYS A 25 -15.28 20.65 -5.42
N ALA A 26 -16.38 20.00 -5.04
CA ALA A 26 -16.46 19.30 -3.76
C ALA A 26 -15.20 18.42 -3.63
N ALA A 27 -14.42 18.63 -2.56
CA ALA A 27 -13.24 17.83 -2.32
C ALA A 27 -13.67 16.37 -2.19
N ALA A 28 -12.95 15.46 -2.86
CA ALA A 28 -13.30 14.05 -2.80
C ALA A 28 -13.07 13.54 -1.36
N ALA A 29 -14.08 12.93 -0.77
CA ALA A 29 -14.01 12.39 0.59
C ALA A 29 -13.42 10.97 0.58
N CYS A 30 -12.71 10.63 1.65
CA CYS A 30 -12.25 9.27 1.89
C CYS A 30 -13.45 8.34 2.12
N TRP A 31 -13.60 7.27 1.35
CA TRP A 31 -14.73 6.33 1.50
C TRP A 31 -14.67 5.51 2.80
N ILE A 32 -13.55 5.56 3.54
CA ILE A 32 -13.34 4.81 4.79
C ILE A 32 -13.72 5.66 6.01
N CYS A 33 -13.11 6.85 6.18
CA CYS A 33 -13.39 7.73 7.32
C CYS A 33 -14.45 8.81 7.05
N LEU A 34 -14.85 8.98 5.79
CA LEU A 34 -15.81 9.99 5.31
C LEU A 34 -15.32 11.45 5.40
N ASP A 35 -14.03 11.67 5.65
CA ASP A 35 -13.41 13.00 5.67
C ASP A 35 -12.76 13.35 4.32
N ASP A 36 -12.84 14.62 3.93
CA ASP A 36 -12.18 15.21 2.76
C ASP A 36 -10.86 15.94 3.11
N LEU A 37 -10.59 16.09 4.41
CA LEU A 37 -9.39 16.72 4.94
C LEU A 37 -8.17 15.79 4.86
N PRO A 38 -6.94 16.33 4.92
CA PRO A 38 -5.74 15.49 5.02
C PRO A 38 -5.77 14.57 6.27
N ASP A 39 -5.17 13.39 6.15
CA ASP A 39 -4.97 12.50 7.28
C ASP A 39 -3.97 13.06 8.31
N GLN A 40 -3.72 12.31 9.39
CA GLN A 40 -2.76 12.69 10.44
C GLN A 40 -1.31 12.90 9.95
N HIS A 41 -1.00 12.46 8.73
CA HIS A 41 0.29 12.62 8.08
C HIS A 41 0.28 13.70 6.98
N GLY A 42 -0.84 14.40 6.80
CA GLY A 42 -1.01 15.44 5.80
C GLY A 42 -1.31 14.92 4.39
N HIS A 43 -1.66 13.65 4.22
CA HIS A 43 -2.04 13.11 2.92
C HIS A 43 -3.52 13.34 2.65
N LEU A 44 -3.86 13.90 1.49
CA LEU A 44 -5.24 13.99 1.02
C LEU A 44 -5.76 12.63 0.52
N PRO A 45 -7.08 12.44 0.41
CA PRO A 45 -7.65 11.27 -0.26
C PRO A 45 -7.13 11.16 -1.70
N VAL A 46 -6.65 9.98 -2.09
CA VAL A 46 -6.14 9.67 -3.43
C VAL A 46 -6.98 8.60 -4.09
N ARG A 47 -7.03 8.62 -5.43
CA ARG A 47 -7.68 7.60 -6.24
C ARG A 47 -6.71 7.05 -7.26
N ASN A 48 -6.31 5.80 -7.05
CA ASN A 48 -5.43 5.06 -7.96
C ASN A 48 -6.04 3.68 -8.28
N CYS A 49 -7.31 3.67 -8.67
CA CYS A 49 -8.04 2.48 -9.12
C CYS A 49 -9.07 2.90 -10.19
N SER A 50 -9.76 1.95 -10.81
CA SER A 50 -10.73 2.22 -11.87
C SER A 50 -12.16 2.53 -11.39
N CYS A 51 -12.33 2.98 -10.13
CA CYS A 51 -13.65 3.41 -9.64
C CYS A 51 -14.25 4.49 -10.54
N ARG A 52 -15.52 4.32 -10.93
CA ARG A 52 -16.27 5.27 -11.77
C ARG A 52 -17.06 6.24 -10.89
N GLY A 53 -17.07 7.51 -11.25
CA GLY A 53 -17.68 8.59 -10.47
C GLY A 53 -16.68 9.71 -10.19
N GLU A 54 -17.16 10.92 -9.90
CA GLU A 54 -16.28 12.04 -9.56
C GLU A 54 -15.74 11.95 -8.12
N ASP A 55 -16.49 11.30 -7.24
CA ASP A 55 -16.26 11.13 -5.80
C ASP A 55 -15.94 9.69 -5.39
N ALA A 56 -16.07 8.72 -6.30
CA ALA A 56 -15.88 7.31 -6.00
C ALA A 56 -14.40 6.89 -5.92
N GLY A 57 -14.09 6.06 -4.92
CA GLY A 57 -12.80 5.35 -4.83
C GLY A 57 -11.64 6.16 -4.24
N PHE A 58 -11.92 7.34 -3.68
CA PHE A 58 -10.92 8.14 -2.97
C PHE A 58 -10.75 7.65 -1.54
N ALA A 59 -9.52 7.42 -1.11
CA ALA A 59 -9.22 7.11 0.28
C ALA A 59 -7.87 7.70 0.68
N HIS A 60 -7.71 8.01 1.96
CA HIS A 60 -6.38 8.24 2.51
C HIS A 60 -5.57 6.96 2.40
N ILE A 61 -4.27 7.12 2.16
CA ILE A 61 -3.36 5.99 2.15
C ILE A 61 -3.33 5.28 3.52
N SER A 62 -3.32 6.03 4.62
CA SER A 62 -3.37 5.50 5.98
C SER A 62 -4.61 4.65 6.22
N CYS A 63 -5.80 5.16 5.88
CA CYS A 63 -7.05 4.41 5.99
C CYS A 63 -7.05 3.13 5.14
N THR A 64 -6.48 3.18 3.93
CA THR A 64 -6.38 1.99 3.05
C THR A 64 -5.45 0.94 3.64
N VAL A 65 -4.33 1.36 4.24
CA VAL A 65 -3.41 0.46 4.96
C VAL A 65 -4.10 -0.18 6.16
N GLU A 66 -4.77 0.61 7.01
CA GLU A 66 -5.50 0.08 8.17
C GLU A 66 -6.59 -0.91 7.76
N TYR A 67 -7.33 -0.60 6.69
CA TYR A 67 -8.30 -1.52 6.09
C TYR A 67 -7.63 -2.84 5.68
N ALA A 68 -6.50 -2.78 4.96
CA ALA A 68 -5.78 -3.95 4.49
C ALA A 68 -5.20 -4.79 5.63
N GLU A 69 -4.56 -4.16 6.63
CA GLU A 69 -4.02 -4.84 7.82
C GLU A 69 -5.12 -5.58 8.58
N ARG A 70 -6.26 -4.91 8.82
CA ARG A 70 -7.41 -5.52 9.48
C ARG A 70 -7.92 -6.72 8.70
N LYS A 71 -8.09 -6.58 7.38
CA LYS A 71 -8.57 -7.67 6.52
C LYS A 71 -7.62 -8.86 6.49
N SER A 72 -6.32 -8.64 6.32
CA SER A 72 -5.31 -9.70 6.33
C SER A 72 -5.14 -10.40 7.68
N SER A 73 -5.67 -9.81 8.76
CA SER A 73 -5.68 -10.39 10.11
C SER A 73 -6.97 -11.16 10.43
N GLU A 74 -7.98 -11.16 9.55
CA GLU A 74 -9.20 -11.94 9.75
C GLU A 74 -8.87 -13.45 9.64
N ARG A 75 -9.51 -14.29 10.47
CA ARG A 75 -9.17 -15.73 10.64
C ARG A 75 -9.10 -16.52 9.32
N HIS A 76 -9.90 -16.15 8.34
CA HIS A 76 -9.92 -16.84 7.04
C HIS A 76 -8.61 -16.65 6.25
N CYS A 77 -7.92 -15.52 6.46
CA CYS A 77 -6.61 -15.23 5.88
C CYS A 77 -5.45 -16.00 6.54
N GLU A 78 -5.69 -16.73 7.65
CA GLU A 78 -4.65 -17.53 8.26
C GLU A 78 -4.30 -18.76 7.40
N SER A 79 -5.28 -19.31 6.69
CA SER A 79 -5.13 -20.57 5.98
C SER A 79 -5.07 -20.41 4.46
N ASP A 80 -5.57 -19.29 3.92
CA ASP A 80 -5.71 -19.08 2.48
C ASP A 80 -4.81 -17.94 1.96
N PRO A 81 -3.77 -18.27 1.16
CA PRO A 81 -2.97 -17.30 0.43
C PRO A 81 -3.75 -16.37 -0.49
N HIS A 82 -4.89 -16.83 -0.99
CA HIS A 82 -5.73 -16.04 -1.88
C HIS A 82 -6.54 -14.97 -1.15
N GLU A 83 -6.66 -15.01 0.18
CA GLU A 83 -7.38 -13.99 0.95
C GLU A 83 -6.45 -12.99 1.64
N PHE A 84 -5.24 -13.41 2.00
CA PHE A 84 -4.29 -12.55 2.71
C PHE A 84 -3.86 -11.34 1.89
N ALA A 85 -3.56 -11.57 0.62
CA ALA A 85 -2.88 -10.61 -0.24
C ALA A 85 -3.81 -9.58 -0.91
N PRO A 86 -5.02 -9.93 -1.43
CA PRO A 86 -5.87 -9.00 -2.17
C PRO A 86 -6.17 -7.65 -1.51
N PRO A 87 -6.41 -7.52 -0.19
CA PRO A 87 -6.68 -6.22 0.42
C PRO A 87 -5.58 -5.17 0.18
N TRP A 88 -4.35 -5.62 -0.11
CA TRP A 88 -3.18 -4.76 -0.34
C TRP A 88 -3.04 -4.29 -1.79
N PHE A 89 -3.72 -4.91 -2.74
CA PHE A 89 -3.55 -4.57 -4.16
C PHE A 89 -4.83 -4.53 -4.99
N ILE A 90 -5.98 -4.95 -4.46
CA ILE A 90 -7.29 -4.86 -5.10
C ILE A 90 -8.15 -3.83 -4.37
N CYS A 91 -8.77 -2.93 -5.14
CA CYS A 91 -9.73 -1.98 -4.61
C CYS A 91 -11.04 -2.70 -4.24
N PRO A 92 -11.55 -2.59 -3.00
CA PRO A 92 -12.78 -3.28 -2.59
C PRO A 92 -14.06 -2.68 -3.19
N ASN A 93 -13.96 -1.52 -3.85
CA ASN A 93 -15.11 -0.84 -4.45
C ASN A 93 -15.32 -1.20 -5.93
N CYS A 94 -14.25 -1.55 -6.66
CA CYS A 94 -14.34 -1.83 -8.10
C CYS A 94 -13.63 -3.12 -8.54
N ASP A 95 -13.06 -3.86 -7.59
CA ASP A 95 -12.33 -5.11 -7.81
C ASP A 95 -11.18 -5.01 -8.82
N GLN A 96 -10.71 -3.80 -9.12
CA GLN A 96 -9.56 -3.56 -9.97
C GLN A 96 -8.29 -3.36 -9.13
N PRO A 97 -7.11 -3.70 -9.66
CA PRO A 97 -5.87 -3.44 -8.98
C PRO A 97 -5.66 -1.96 -8.68
N TYR A 98 -5.05 -1.65 -7.54
CA TYR A 98 -4.44 -0.35 -7.32
C TYR A 98 -3.28 -0.14 -8.31
N ASP A 99 -3.02 1.11 -8.68
CA ASP A 99 -2.01 1.49 -9.67
C ASP A 99 -1.09 2.64 -9.20
N GLY A 100 0.01 2.87 -9.93
CA GLY A 100 0.95 3.96 -9.69
C GLY A 100 1.54 3.96 -8.28
N GLN A 101 1.72 5.16 -7.71
CA GLN A 101 2.37 5.34 -6.41
C GLN A 101 1.62 4.64 -5.26
N LEU A 102 0.29 4.66 -5.27
CA LEU A 102 -0.50 3.99 -4.22
C LEU A 102 -0.22 2.49 -4.18
N ALA A 103 -0.12 1.83 -5.33
CA ALA A 103 0.18 0.39 -5.40
C ALA A 103 1.56 0.07 -4.79
N THR A 104 2.56 0.90 -5.09
CA THR A 104 3.92 0.77 -4.54
C THR A 104 3.94 0.98 -3.04
N ASP A 105 3.25 2.01 -2.56
CA ASP A 105 3.21 2.31 -1.13
C ASP A 105 2.49 1.21 -0.35
N LEU A 106 1.37 0.69 -0.86
CA LEU A 106 0.66 -0.44 -0.26
C LEU A 106 1.52 -1.71 -0.24
N ALA A 107 2.25 -2.01 -1.32
CA ALA A 107 3.17 -3.15 -1.34
C ALA A 107 4.30 -3.01 -0.30
N ASN A 108 4.84 -1.80 -0.11
CA ASN A 108 5.82 -1.54 0.94
C ASN A 108 5.23 -1.73 2.34
N LYS A 109 4.01 -1.23 2.56
CA LYS A 109 3.30 -1.38 3.84
C LYS A 109 2.93 -2.83 4.14
N MET A 110 2.57 -3.62 3.12
CA MET A 110 2.32 -5.06 3.25
C MET A 110 3.56 -5.80 3.76
N VAL A 111 4.75 -5.49 3.23
CA VAL A 111 6.01 -6.07 3.71
C VAL A 111 6.25 -5.70 5.18
N SER A 112 6.15 -4.42 5.54
CA SER A 112 6.31 -4.00 6.94
C SER A 112 5.28 -4.62 7.88
N PHE A 113 4.04 -4.83 7.42
CA PHE A 113 3.02 -5.55 8.17
C PHE A 113 3.42 -7.01 8.36
N ALA A 114 3.83 -7.70 7.29
CA ALA A 114 4.17 -9.11 7.36
C ALA A 114 5.43 -9.39 8.20
N GLU A 115 6.45 -8.52 8.11
CA GLU A 115 7.68 -8.60 8.92
C GLU A 115 7.41 -8.42 10.42
N ARG A 116 6.41 -7.61 10.80
CA ARG A 116 6.04 -7.37 12.20
C ARG A 116 5.20 -8.48 12.81
N ASN A 117 4.39 -9.17 11.99
CA ASN A 117 3.37 -10.09 12.49
C ASN A 117 3.70 -11.58 12.26
N TYR A 118 4.61 -11.90 11.34
CA TYR A 118 4.86 -13.29 10.95
C TYR A 118 6.34 -13.67 10.99
N SER A 119 6.59 -14.96 11.21
CA SER A 119 7.95 -15.51 11.26
C SER A 119 8.67 -15.40 9.91
N THR A 120 10.01 -15.50 9.92
CA THR A 120 10.84 -15.39 8.71
C THR A 120 10.47 -16.40 7.61
N PHE A 121 10.00 -17.59 7.99
CA PHE A 121 9.63 -18.65 7.05
C PHE A 121 8.11 -18.75 6.82
N ASP A 122 7.35 -17.77 7.29
CA ASP A 122 5.91 -17.71 7.05
C ASP A 122 5.62 -17.34 5.59
N TRP A 123 4.71 -18.07 4.96
CA TRP A 123 4.35 -17.86 3.56
C TRP A 123 3.75 -16.47 3.32
N ARG A 124 3.11 -15.85 4.31
CA ARG A 124 2.56 -14.48 4.22
C ARG A 124 3.65 -13.45 4.01
N ARG A 125 4.80 -13.65 4.65
CA ARG A 125 5.98 -12.80 4.47
C ARG A 125 6.57 -12.97 3.07
N LEU A 126 6.65 -14.21 2.56
CA LEU A 126 7.05 -14.47 1.17
C LEU A 126 6.08 -13.85 0.17
N SER A 127 4.77 -13.96 0.40
CA SER A 127 3.72 -13.35 -0.43
C SER A 127 3.86 -11.82 -0.47
N ALA A 128 4.10 -11.17 0.67
CA ALA A 128 4.34 -9.74 0.72
C ALA A 128 5.55 -9.29 -0.12
N TYR A 129 6.67 -10.01 -0.04
CA TYR A 129 7.83 -9.72 -0.89
C TYR A 129 7.53 -9.96 -2.37
N GLN A 130 6.81 -11.03 -2.72
CA GLN A 130 6.43 -11.32 -4.09
C GLN A 130 5.61 -10.17 -4.69
N VAL A 131 4.60 -9.67 -3.96
CA VAL A 131 3.79 -8.51 -4.38
C VAL A 131 4.68 -7.29 -4.60
N LYS A 132 5.59 -6.99 -3.66
CA LYS A 132 6.52 -5.86 -3.79
C LYS A 132 7.43 -5.99 -5.01
N ILE A 133 8.00 -7.18 -5.26
CA ILE A 133 8.83 -7.45 -6.44
C ILE A 133 8.04 -7.23 -7.73
N THR A 134 6.81 -7.76 -7.82
CA THR A 134 5.95 -7.55 -8.99
C THR A 134 5.72 -6.06 -9.26
N ARG A 135 5.44 -5.25 -8.23
CA ARG A 135 5.23 -3.80 -8.39
C ARG A 135 6.50 -3.06 -8.82
N ILE A 136 7.66 -3.43 -8.27
CA ILE A 136 8.94 -2.85 -8.68
C ILE A 136 9.19 -3.15 -10.18
N ASN A 137 8.95 -4.39 -10.62
CA ASN A 137 9.12 -4.78 -12.01
C ASN A 137 8.17 -4.06 -12.98
N GLU A 138 6.95 -3.74 -12.55
CA GLU A 138 5.98 -2.99 -13.35
C GLU A 138 6.40 -1.53 -13.57
N LEU A 139 6.96 -0.89 -12.54
CA LEU A 139 7.48 0.48 -12.61
C LEU A 139 8.78 0.55 -13.42
N GLU A 140 9.67 -0.40 -13.18
CA GLU A 140 10.98 -0.46 -13.80
C GLU A 140 10.92 -1.28 -15.08
N ARG A 141 10.15 -0.84 -16.10
CA ARG A 141 10.26 -1.35 -17.50
C ARG A 141 11.64 -1.12 -18.15
N SER A 142 12.70 -1.05 -17.36
CA SER A 142 14.10 -1.04 -17.72
C SER A 142 14.62 -2.48 -17.78
N ASP A 143 15.54 -2.78 -18.70
CA ASP A 143 16.12 -4.12 -18.84
C ASP A 143 16.97 -4.56 -17.63
N GLU A 144 17.39 -3.61 -16.79
CA GLU A 144 18.20 -3.87 -15.58
C GLU A 144 17.43 -4.65 -14.50
N THR A 145 16.11 -4.46 -14.40
CA THR A 145 15.26 -5.13 -13.40
C THR A 145 15.02 -6.58 -13.73
N LYS A 146 14.87 -6.91 -15.02
CA LYS A 146 14.80 -8.30 -15.49
C LYS A 146 16.04 -9.07 -15.07
N LYS A 147 17.20 -8.42 -15.08
CA LYS A 147 18.48 -8.99 -14.65
C LYS A 147 18.52 -9.22 -13.14
N LEU A 148 18.07 -8.26 -12.33
CA LEU A 148 17.97 -8.42 -10.87
C LEU A 148 16.96 -9.52 -10.46
N MET A 149 15.84 -9.64 -11.18
CA MET A 149 14.87 -10.70 -10.93
C MET A 149 15.42 -12.08 -11.31
N GLY A 150 16.16 -12.18 -12.42
CA GLY A 150 16.89 -13.40 -12.77
C GLY A 150 17.88 -13.84 -11.67
N LEU A 151 18.60 -12.88 -11.08
CA LEU A 151 19.50 -13.15 -9.96
C LEU A 151 18.75 -13.58 -8.70
N SER A 152 17.60 -12.96 -8.40
CA SER A 152 16.75 -13.36 -7.26
C SER A 152 16.24 -14.80 -7.41
N ILE A 153 15.79 -15.19 -8.60
CA ILE A 153 15.36 -16.56 -8.89
C ILE A 153 16.55 -17.52 -8.72
N GLU A 154 17.72 -17.18 -9.26
CA GLU A 154 18.92 -18.02 -9.13
C GLU A 154 19.33 -18.23 -7.66
N ILE A 155 19.23 -17.18 -6.84
CA ILE A 155 19.50 -17.26 -5.40
C ILE A 155 18.46 -18.17 -4.72
N CYS A 156 17.17 -18.00 -5.00
CA CYS A 156 16.12 -18.85 -4.45
C CYS A 156 16.32 -20.32 -4.84
N GLU A 157 16.66 -20.61 -6.11
CA GLU A 157 16.97 -21.97 -6.54
C GLU A 157 18.19 -22.55 -5.82
N LYS A 158 19.24 -21.75 -5.62
CA LYS A 158 20.42 -22.18 -4.86
C LYS A 158 20.06 -22.50 -3.42
N LEU A 159 19.25 -21.66 -2.77
CA LEU A 159 18.78 -21.89 -1.41
C LEU A 159 17.93 -23.17 -1.29
N LEU A 160 17.05 -23.43 -2.27
CA LEU A 160 16.25 -24.65 -2.32
C LEU A 160 17.07 -25.91 -2.59
N LYS A 161 18.14 -25.80 -3.41
CA LYS A 161 19.03 -26.91 -3.75
C LYS A 161 20.12 -27.16 -2.70
N THR A 162 20.35 -26.20 -1.80
CA THR A 162 21.28 -26.41 -0.70
C THR A 162 20.63 -27.42 0.25
N PRO A 163 21.18 -28.63 0.42
CA PRO A 163 20.62 -29.57 1.38
C PRO A 163 20.59 -28.85 2.73
N VAL A 164 19.42 -28.88 3.39
CA VAL A 164 19.31 -28.46 4.79
C VAL A 164 20.17 -29.45 5.57
N THR A 165 21.47 -29.18 5.64
CA THR A 165 22.41 -29.93 6.45
C THR A 165 21.95 -29.69 7.87
N ALA A 166 21.20 -30.68 8.37
CA ALA A 166 20.64 -30.81 9.71
C ALA A 166 20.86 -29.56 10.55
N ILE A 167 19.91 -28.61 10.49
CA ILE A 167 19.67 -27.81 11.68
C ILE A 167 19.45 -28.85 12.77
N PRO A 168 20.27 -28.91 13.83
CA PRO A 168 20.09 -29.88 14.88
C PRO A 168 18.81 -29.49 15.61
N ILE A 169 17.68 -30.01 15.13
CA ILE A 169 16.42 -29.94 15.84
C ILE A 169 16.65 -30.81 17.06
N HIS A 170 16.72 -30.19 18.23
CA HIS A 170 16.89 -30.91 19.47
C HIS A 170 15.67 -31.85 19.62
N PRO A 171 15.84 -33.12 20.01
CA PRO A 171 14.73 -34.08 20.09
C PRO A 171 13.54 -33.62 20.96
N ALA A 172 13.77 -32.68 21.87
CA ALA A 172 12.73 -32.05 22.68
C ALA A 172 11.74 -31.17 21.88
N ASP A 173 12.17 -30.58 20.77
CA ASP A 173 11.33 -29.68 19.95
C ASP A 173 10.38 -30.47 19.04
N VAL A 174 10.70 -31.73 18.73
CA VAL A 174 9.86 -32.63 17.92
C VAL A 174 8.65 -33.11 18.71
N LEU A 175 8.79 -33.30 20.03
CA LEU A 175 7.70 -33.75 20.91
C LEU A 175 6.59 -32.71 21.07
N SER A 176 6.90 -31.41 21.03
CA SER A 176 5.89 -30.35 21.05
C SER A 176 5.09 -30.25 19.76
N LEU A 177 5.67 -30.64 18.61
CA LEU A 177 4.97 -30.63 17.32
C LEU A 177 4.00 -31.81 17.16
N VAL A 178 4.32 -32.98 17.74
CA VAL A 178 3.45 -34.16 17.65
C VAL A 178 2.29 -34.11 18.66
N ALA A 179 2.42 -33.35 19.75
CA ALA A 179 1.35 -33.18 20.73
C ALA A 179 0.21 -32.24 20.28
N MET A 180 0.33 -31.62 19.10
CA MET A 180 -0.69 -30.74 18.50
C MET A 180 -1.38 -31.34 17.26
N ALA A 181 -1.09 -32.60 16.92
CA ALA A 181 -1.79 -33.38 15.89
C ALA A 181 -2.63 -34.48 16.55
#